data_AF-A0A1C5VC36-F1
#
_entry.id   AF-A0A1C5VC36-F1
#
_cell.length_a   1.000
_cell.length_b   1.000
_cell.length_c   1.000
_cell.angle_alpha   90.00
_cell.angle_beta   90.00
_cell.angle_gamma   90.00
#
_symmetry.space_group_name_H-M   'P 1'
#
loop_
_entity.id
_entity.type
_entity.pdbx_description
1 polymer ?
#
loop_
_entity_poly.entity_id
_entity_poly.type
_entity_poly.pdbx_seq_one_letter_code
_entity_poly.pdbx_strand_id
1 'polypeptide(L)' 'MIENMQELIEDEAMAYFRADVCLGSPESFSLDEKREICEQMESTSKAIEDAMKADFEPLPPEFRVKLLDM' A
#
# COMPACT_ATOMS: atom_id res chain seq x y z
N MET A 1 9.50 15.17 -2.78
CA MET A 1 8.75 14.69 -1.60
C MET A 1 7.46 14.21 -2.21
N ILE A 2 7.20 12.91 -2.20
CA ILE A 2 5.97 12.33 -2.76
C ILE A 2 4.80 13.09 -2.14
N GLU A 3 4.16 13.97 -2.91
CA GLU A 3 2.93 14.62 -2.48
C GLU A 3 1.94 13.49 -2.19
N ASN A 4 1.43 13.43 -0.96
CA ASN A 4 0.46 12.45 -0.45
C ASN A 4 1.00 11.06 -0.05
N MET A 5 2.31 10.85 0.16
CA MET A 5 2.80 9.57 0.71
C MET A 5 2.19 9.22 2.06
N GLN A 6 2.00 10.22 2.92
CA GLN A 6 1.40 9.99 4.24
C GLN A 6 -0.05 9.48 4.12
N GLU A 7 -0.83 10.03 3.20
CA GLU A 7 -2.21 9.59 2.93
C GLU A 7 -2.22 8.15 2.40
N LEU A 8 -1.32 7.80 1.47
CA LEU A 8 -1.20 6.43 0.96
C LEU A 8 -0.83 5.42 2.05
N ILE A 9 0.04 5.81 3.00
CA ILE A 9 0.41 4.98 4.15
C ILE A 9 -0.78 4.84 5.13
N GLU A 10 -1.53 5.91 5.37
CA GLU A 10 -2.72 5.88 6.22
C GLU A 10 -3.82 5.00 5.62
N ASP A 11 -4.03 5.06 4.31
CA ASP A 11 -4.97 4.21 3.58
C ASP A 11 -4.58 2.73 3.64
N GLU A 12 -3.30 2.41 3.41
CA GLU A 12 -2.80 1.05 3.55
C GLU A 12 -2.96 0.54 4.99
N ALA A 13 -2.56 1.33 5.98
CA ALA A 13 -2.71 0.98 7.39
C ALA A 13 -4.19 0.69 7.74
N MET A 14 -5.13 1.46 7.19
CA MET A 14 -6.55 1.21 7.36
C MET A 14 -7.00 -0.11 6.73
N ALA A 15 -6.53 -0.43 5.52
CA ALA A 15 -6.86 -1.68 4.84
C ALA A 15 -6.37 -2.91 5.63
N TYR A 16 -5.13 -2.86 6.13
CA TYR A 16 -4.58 -3.92 6.99
C TYR A 16 -5.30 -4.01 8.34
N PHE A 17 -5.68 -2.87 8.94
CA PHE A 17 -6.49 -2.88 10.17
C PHE A 17 -7.85 -3.54 9.95
N ARG A 18 -8.52 -3.27 8.82
CA ARG A 18 -9.78 -3.96 8.47
C ARG A 18 -9.59 -5.46 8.32
N ALA A 19 -8.45 -5.90 7.78
CA ALA A 19 -8.10 -7.32 7.71
C ALA A 19 -7.92 -7.93 9.10
N ASP A 20 -7.22 -7.26 10.01
CA ASP A 20 -7.06 -7.72 11.40
C ASP A 20 -8.42 -7.85 12.12
N VAL A 21 -9.32 -6.87 11.93
CA VAL A 21 -10.69 -6.93 12.47
C VAL A 21 -11.44 -8.13 11.89
N CYS A 22 -11.34 -8.37 10.58
CA CYS A 22 -11.95 -9.54 9.94
C CYS A 22 -11.38 -10.86 10.46
N LEU A 23 -10.07 -10.95 10.73
CA LEU A 23 -9.43 -12.14 11.30
C LEU A 23 -9.87 -12.41 12.75
N GLY A 24 -10.20 -11.36 13.50
CA GLY A 24 -10.73 -11.48 14.87
C GLY A 24 -12.14 -12.08 14.94
N SER A 25 -12.96 -11.92 13.90
CA SER A 25 -14.30 -12.52 13.81
C SER A 25 -14.73 -12.76 12.36
N PRO A 26 -14.15 -13.75 11.66
CA PRO A 26 -14.41 -13.95 10.24
C PRO A 26 -15.86 -14.33 9.93
N GLU A 27 -16.60 -14.88 10.89
CA GLU A 27 -18.02 -15.24 10.78
C GLU A 27 -18.93 -14.01 10.72
N SER A 28 -18.45 -12.86 11.20
CA SER A 28 -19.16 -11.58 11.14
C SER A 28 -19.06 -10.90 9.77
N PHE A 29 -18.28 -11.46 8.83
CA PHE A 29 -18.06 -10.90 7.50
C PHE A 29 -18.52 -11.89 6.43
N SER A 30 -19.26 -11.37 5.46
CA SER A 30 -19.63 -12.08 4.24
C SER A 30 -18.41 -12.37 3.36
N LEU A 31 -18.58 -13.27 2.38
CA LEU A 31 -17.52 -13.53 1.40
C LEU A 31 -17.20 -12.31 0.53
N ASP A 32 -18.20 -11.48 0.25
CA ASP A 32 -18.01 -10.26 -0.54
C ASP A 32 -17.22 -9.22 0.25
N GLU A 33 -17.52 -8.99 1.53
CA GLU A 33 -16.75 -8.08 2.39
C GLU A 33 -15.30 -8.55 2.57
N LYS A 34 -15.09 -9.86 2.71
CA LYS A 34 -13.73 -10.44 2.77
C LYS A 34 -12.96 -10.20 1.48
N ARG A 35 -13.60 -10.37 0.33
CA ARG A 35 -12.99 -10.08 -0.97
C ARG A 35 -12.63 -8.61 -1.07
N GLU A 36 -13.53 -7.71 -0.72
CA GLU A 36 -13.26 -6.26 -0.73
C GLU A 36 -12.08 -5.88 0.17
N ILE A 37 -11.96 -6.48 1.36
CA ILE A 37 -10.80 -6.24 2.25
C ILE A 37 -9.50 -6.67 1.56
N CYS A 38 -9.47 -7.84 0.92
CA CYS A 38 -8.30 -8.31 0.18
C CYS A 38 -7.95 -7.38 -1.00
N GLU A 39 -8.95 -6.98 -1.78
CA GLU A 39 -8.78 -6.05 -2.91
C GLU A 39 -8.27 -4.69 -2.44
N GLN A 40 -8.75 -4.20 -1.30
CA GLN A 40 -8.29 -2.95 -0.71
C GLN A 40 -6.82 -3.03 -0.31
N MET A 41 -6.41 -4.08 0.42
CA MET A 41 -5.00 -4.28 0.80
C MET A 41 -4.09 -4.28 -0.42
N GLU A 42 -4.45 -5.04 -1.46
CA GLU A 42 -3.68 -5.09 -2.70
C GLU A 42 -3.59 -3.72 -3.38
N SER A 43 -4.73 -3.03 -3.49
CA SER A 43 -4.79 -1.72 -4.16
C SER A 43 -4.00 -0.63 -3.44
N THR A 44 -4.01 -0.62 -2.09
CA THR A 44 -3.30 0.39 -1.30
C THR A 44 -1.80 0.15 -1.30
N SER A 45 -1.36 -1.11 -1.17
CA SER A 45 0.07 -1.44 -1.28
C SER A 45 0.61 -1.12 -2.67
N LYS A 46 -0.18 -1.42 -3.72
CA LYS A 46 0.15 -1.06 -5.09
C LYS A 46 0.26 0.46 -5.29
N ALA A 47 -0.63 1.25 -4.68
CA ALA A 47 -0.58 2.71 -4.77
C ALA A 47 0.70 3.28 -4.16
N ILE A 48 1.17 2.75 -3.02
CA ILE A 48 2.45 3.11 -2.42
C ILE A 48 3.60 2.76 -3.36
N GLU A 49 3.64 1.54 -3.89
CA GLU A 49 4.69 1.12 -4.83
C GLU A 49 4.72 1.98 -6.09
N ASP A 50 3.56 2.28 -6.67
CA ASP A 50 3.46 3.06 -7.89
C ASP A 50 3.90 4.52 -7.63
N ALA A 51 3.60 5.09 -6.45
CA ALA A 51 4.13 6.39 -6.04
C ALA A 51 5.66 6.37 -5.84
N MET A 52 6.21 5.32 -5.22
CA MET A 52 7.66 5.15 -5.07
C MET A 52 8.36 5.01 -6.43
N LYS A 53 7.78 4.23 -7.36
CA LYS A 53 8.29 4.07 -8.73
C LYS A 53 8.25 5.39 -9.49
N ALA A 54 7.17 6.15 -9.38
CA ALA A 54 7.02 7.45 -10.03
C ALA A 54 8.06 8.48 -9.53
N ASP A 55 8.45 8.44 -8.26
CA ASP A 55 9.53 9.28 -7.73
C ASP A 55 10.92 8.79 -8.16
N PHE A 56 11.10 7.48 -8.38
CA PHE A 56 12.38 6.87 -8.75
C PHE A 56 12.71 6.97 -10.24
N GLU A 57 11.74 6.76 -11.12
CA GLU A 57 11.92 6.73 -12.58
C GLU A 57 12.51 8.00 -13.20
N PRO A 58 12.26 9.22 -12.69
CA PRO A 58 12.85 10.45 -13.23
C PRO A 58 14.29 10.70 -12.76
N LEU A 59 14.78 9.99 -11.73
CA LEU A 59 16.10 10.26 -11.15
C LEU A 59 17.24 9.94 -12.13
N PRO A 60 18.36 10.67 -12.13
CA PRO A 60 19.52 10.28 -12.93
C PRO A 60 20.10 8.93 -12.49
N PRO A 61 20.76 8.17 -13.40
CA PRO A 61 21.31 6.85 -13.08
C PRO A 61 22.25 6.84 -11.86
N GLU A 62 23.07 7.87 -11.66
CA GLU A 62 23.96 7.96 -10.49
C GLU A 62 23.21 8.05 -9.15
N PHE A 63 22.01 8.62 -9.13
CA PHE A 63 21.18 8.71 -7.93
C PHE A 63 20.39 7.42 -7.69
N ARG A 64 19.96 6.74 -8.77
CA ARG A 64 19.29 5.44 -8.68
C ARG A 64 20.20 4.38 -8.08
N VAL A 65 21.47 4.31 -8.52
CA VAL A 65 22.45 3.35 -8.01
C VAL A 65 22.69 3.55 -6.51
N LYS A 66 22.87 4.81 -6.07
CA LYS A 66 23.02 5.12 -4.64
C LYS A 66 21.84 4.72 -3.77
N LEU A 67 20.61 4.81 -4.28
CA LEU A 67 19.41 4.42 -3.54
C LEU A 67 19.25 2.89 -3.45
N LEU A 68 19.77 2.14 -4.42
CA LEU A 68 19.73 0.67 -4.42
C LEU A 68 20.91 0.03 -3.66
N ASP A 69 22.02 0.77 -3.52
CA ASP A 69 23.20 0.34 -2.76
C ASP A 69 23.07 0.56 -1.24
N MET A 70 21.96 1.15 -0.78
CA MET A 70 21.67 1.48 0.63
C MET A 70 20.85 0.38 1.31
#